data_AF-A0A1C2IUX9-F1
#
_entry.id   AF-A0A1C2IUX9-F1
#
_cell.length_a   1.000
_cell.length_b   1.000
_cell.length_c   1.000
_cell.angle_alpha   90.00
_cell.angle_beta   90.00
_cell.angle_gamma   90.00
#
_symmetry.space_group_name_H-M   'P 1'
#
loop_
_entity.id
_entity.type
_entity.pdbx_description
1 polymer ?
#
loop_
_entity_poly.entity_id
_entity_poly.type
_entity_poly.pdbx_seq_one_letter_code
_entity_poly.pdbx_strand_id
1 'polypeptide(L)'
;MRANNLVDKAGRCHTDDDAENLLEEFKSAFLSTPQFCGFSTWNEEAYMEGCKPHLRFEMNYVISNIYILEVEPVIRDSELTISIALQLMKDGLGIESRSWETKDEEVIEVDANSDITVEDLAKSAREIALGFHTKIVENAGLGFTHDAARKAVERVWPEKP
;
A
#
# COMPACT_ATOMS: atom_id res chain seq x y z
N MET A 1 -16.30 -3.13 2.16
CA MET A 1 -16.31 -4.39 1.37
C MET A 1 -15.41 -5.40 2.08
N ARG A 2 -15.75 -6.69 2.08
CA ARG A 2 -14.83 -7.74 2.59
C ARG A 2 -13.68 -7.94 1.62
N ALA A 3 -12.47 -8.15 2.14
CA ALA A 3 -11.28 -8.33 1.33
C ALA A 3 -11.39 -9.58 0.44
N ASN A 4 -11.92 -10.68 0.99
CA ASN A 4 -12.07 -11.95 0.26
C ASN A 4 -13.07 -11.88 -0.89
N ASN A 5 -13.98 -10.89 -0.92
CA ASN A 5 -14.84 -10.68 -2.09
C ASN A 5 -14.02 -10.34 -3.34
N LEU A 6 -12.87 -9.65 -3.20
CA LEU A 6 -11.98 -9.34 -4.30
C LEU A 6 -11.26 -10.60 -4.80
N VAL A 7 -10.83 -11.46 -3.87
CA VAL A 7 -10.22 -12.76 -4.18
C VAL A 7 -11.22 -13.69 -4.88
N ASP A 8 -12.46 -13.75 -4.39
CA ASP A 8 -13.53 -14.54 -5.00
C ASP A 8 -13.91 -14.04 -6.41
N LYS A 9 -13.77 -12.74 -6.66
CA LYS A 9 -13.95 -12.16 -7.99
C LYS A 9 -12.77 -12.48 -8.90
N ALA A 10 -11.55 -12.44 -8.37
CA ALA A 10 -10.34 -12.83 -9.08
C ALA A 10 -10.43 -14.30 -9.56
N GLY A 11 -10.96 -15.20 -8.73
CA GLY A 11 -11.22 -16.59 -9.11
C GLY A 11 -12.23 -16.78 -10.24
N ARG A 12 -12.94 -15.72 -10.65
CA ARG A 12 -13.92 -15.71 -11.76
C ARG A 12 -13.41 -14.98 -13.00
N CYS A 13 -12.20 -14.42 -12.97
CA CYS A 13 -11.58 -13.80 -14.14
C CYS A 13 -11.13 -14.88 -15.13
N HIS A 14 -11.44 -14.68 -16.41
CA HIS A 14 -11.06 -15.61 -17.48
C HIS A 14 -10.32 -14.92 -18.63
N THR A 15 -10.30 -13.60 -18.66
CA THR A 15 -9.67 -12.77 -19.68
C THR A 15 -8.88 -11.62 -19.05
N ASP A 16 -7.96 -11.02 -19.81
CA ASP A 16 -7.24 -9.82 -19.38
C ASP A 16 -8.21 -8.66 -19.11
N ASP A 17 -9.27 -8.52 -19.93
CA ASP A 17 -10.33 -7.52 -19.70
C ASP A 17 -11.04 -7.74 -18.35
N ASP A 18 -11.28 -8.99 -17.94
CA ASP A 18 -11.86 -9.27 -16.60
C ASP A 18 -10.90 -8.83 -15.49
N ALA A 19 -9.59 -9.05 -15.68
CA ALA A 19 -8.56 -8.65 -14.74
C ALA A 19 -8.47 -7.12 -14.64
N GLU A 20 -8.47 -6.40 -15.76
CA GLU A 20 -8.46 -4.93 -15.80
C GLU A 20 -9.70 -4.33 -15.11
N ASN A 21 -10.88 -4.87 -15.39
CA ASN A 21 -12.11 -4.43 -14.72
C ASN A 21 -12.07 -4.67 -13.20
N LEU A 22 -11.49 -5.80 -12.77
CA LEU A 22 -11.32 -6.09 -11.36
C LEU A 22 -10.26 -5.19 -10.70
N LEU A 23 -9.19 -4.83 -11.40
CA LEU A 23 -8.20 -3.87 -10.92
C LEU A 23 -8.83 -2.50 -10.62
N GLU A 24 -9.72 -2.01 -11.49
CA GLU A 24 -10.42 -0.74 -11.23
C GLU A 24 -11.32 -0.82 -9.98
N GLU A 25 -12.01 -1.94 -9.77
CA GLU A 25 -12.77 -2.16 -8.53
C GLU A 25 -11.85 -2.26 -7.31
N PHE A 26 -10.73 -2.98 -7.44
CA PHE A 26 -9.73 -3.18 -6.40
C PHE A 26 -9.11 -1.84 -5.95
N LYS A 27 -8.69 -1.02 -6.91
CA LYS A 27 -8.22 0.36 -6.68
C LYS A 27 -9.29 1.20 -6.00
N SER A 28 -10.50 1.22 -6.54
CA SER A 28 -11.62 1.99 -5.98
C SER A 28 -11.90 1.60 -4.53
N ALA A 29 -11.87 0.31 -4.21
CA ALA A 29 -12.08 -0.18 -2.84
C ALA A 29 -11.04 0.37 -1.86
N PHE A 30 -9.75 0.37 -2.21
CA PHE A 30 -8.68 0.89 -1.35
C PHE A 30 -8.63 2.42 -1.32
N LEU A 31 -8.71 3.09 -2.47
CA LEU A 31 -8.63 4.56 -2.57
C LEU A 31 -9.84 5.27 -1.97
N SER A 32 -10.98 4.58 -1.84
CA SER A 32 -12.15 5.12 -1.14
C SER A 32 -11.93 5.22 0.37
N THR A 33 -10.95 4.49 0.92
CA THR A 33 -10.64 4.50 2.35
C THR A 33 -9.95 5.82 2.75
N PRO A 34 -10.33 6.42 3.90
CA PRO A 34 -9.69 7.66 4.35
C PRO A 34 -8.22 7.48 4.74
N GLN A 35 -7.77 6.26 5.02
CA GLN A 35 -6.41 5.96 5.48
C GLN A 35 -5.34 6.25 4.43
N PHE A 36 -5.67 6.14 3.14
CA PHE A 36 -4.78 6.44 2.03
C PHE A 36 -5.02 7.84 1.43
N CYS A 37 -5.63 8.75 2.19
CA CYS A 37 -5.71 10.15 1.79
C CYS A 37 -4.30 10.71 1.54
N GLY A 38 -4.13 11.42 0.42
CA GLY A 38 -2.83 12.00 0.03
C GLY A 38 -1.83 11.01 -0.57
N PHE A 39 -2.18 9.73 -0.69
CA PHE A 39 -1.39 8.77 -1.48
C PHE A 39 -1.70 8.95 -2.97
N SER A 40 -0.68 8.75 -3.80
CA SER A 40 -0.80 8.76 -5.27
C SER A 40 -0.66 7.34 -5.80
N THR A 41 -1.45 6.96 -6.82
CA THR A 41 -1.36 5.63 -7.42
C THR A 41 -0.33 5.56 -8.54
N TRP A 42 0.39 4.45 -8.60
CA TRP A 42 1.42 4.17 -9.59
C TRP A 42 1.46 2.69 -9.96
N ASN A 43 2.15 2.39 -11.07
CA ASN A 43 2.64 1.05 -11.42
C ASN A 43 1.58 -0.06 -11.36
N GLU A 44 0.42 0.25 -11.91
CA GLU A 44 -0.74 -0.61 -11.96
C GLU A 44 -0.52 -1.70 -13.01
N GLU A 45 -0.79 -2.95 -12.64
CA GLU A 45 -0.72 -4.10 -13.55
C GLU A 45 -1.94 -5.00 -13.35
N ALA A 46 -2.54 -5.42 -14.45
CA ALA A 46 -3.60 -6.41 -14.49
C ALA A 46 -3.44 -7.29 -15.72
N TYR A 47 -3.34 -8.60 -15.52
CA TYR A 47 -3.26 -9.58 -16.61
C TYR A 47 -3.59 -10.98 -16.11
N MET A 48 -3.87 -11.90 -17.02
CA MET A 48 -4.02 -13.32 -16.74
C MET A 48 -2.68 -14.04 -16.89
N GLU A 49 -2.20 -14.65 -15.81
CA GLU A 49 -1.09 -15.61 -15.82
C GLU A 49 -1.67 -17.04 -15.91
N GLY A 50 -1.90 -17.50 -17.14
CA GLY A 50 -2.59 -18.77 -17.39
C GLY A 50 -4.09 -18.68 -17.07
N CYS A 51 -4.54 -19.34 -16.02
CA CYS A 51 -5.94 -19.29 -15.56
C CYS A 51 -6.12 -18.49 -14.27
N LYS A 52 -5.11 -17.73 -13.86
CA LYS A 52 -5.12 -16.96 -12.62
C LYS A 52 -4.82 -15.49 -12.91
N PRO A 53 -5.63 -14.55 -12.41
CA PRO A 53 -5.30 -13.14 -12.56
C PRO A 53 -4.12 -12.76 -11.66
N HIS A 54 -3.33 -11.81 -12.15
CA HIS A 54 -2.38 -11.04 -11.38
C HIS A 54 -2.83 -9.58 -11.41
N LEU A 55 -3.09 -9.01 -10.23
CA LEU A 55 -3.52 -7.62 -10.06
C LEU A 55 -2.64 -6.95 -9.02
N ARG A 56 -2.12 -5.77 -9.33
CA ARG A 56 -1.34 -4.96 -8.39
C ARG A 56 -1.46 -3.49 -8.73
N PHE A 57 -1.30 -2.66 -7.71
CA PHE A 57 -1.08 -1.24 -7.88
C PHE A 57 -0.32 -0.73 -6.65
N GLU A 58 0.47 0.32 -6.83
CA GLU A 58 1.18 0.96 -5.74
C GLU A 58 0.41 2.21 -5.30
N MET A 59 0.30 2.41 -3.99
CA MET A 59 -0.10 3.66 -3.38
C MET A 59 1.11 4.24 -2.67
N ASN A 60 1.58 5.39 -3.16
CA ASN A 60 2.80 6.02 -2.70
C ASN A 60 2.53 7.35 -1.98
N TYR A 61 3.11 7.50 -0.79
CA TYR A 61 3.14 8.72 -0.01
C TYR A 61 4.56 9.25 0.09
N VAL A 62 4.79 10.44 -0.48
CA VAL A 62 6.10 11.09 -0.47
C VAL A 62 6.32 11.74 0.89
N ILE A 63 7.23 11.18 1.69
CA ILE A 63 7.66 11.79 2.97
C ILE A 63 8.58 12.98 2.70
N SER A 64 9.53 12.80 1.79
CA SER A 64 10.54 13.81 1.43
C SER A 64 11.11 13.53 0.04
N ASN A 65 12.05 14.36 -0.42
CA ASN A 65 12.77 14.14 -1.68
C ASN A 65 13.66 12.88 -1.68
N ILE A 66 13.74 12.17 -0.56
CA ILE A 66 14.63 11.01 -0.37
C ILE A 66 13.85 9.77 0.10
N TYR A 67 12.69 9.93 0.74
CA TYR A 67 11.91 8.81 1.29
C TYR A 67 10.47 8.83 0.77
N ILE A 68 9.96 7.66 0.41
CA ILE A 68 8.54 7.41 0.16
C ILE A 68 8.08 6.23 1.00
N LEU A 69 6.81 6.24 1.36
CA LEU A 69 6.10 5.06 1.83
C LEU A 69 5.28 4.50 0.69
N GLU A 70 5.48 3.23 0.43
CA GLU A 70 4.76 2.45 -0.56
C GLU A 70 3.82 1.49 0.15
N VAL A 71 2.59 1.42 -0.35
CA VAL A 71 1.61 0.40 0.02
C VAL A 71 1.15 -0.26 -1.26
N GLU A 72 1.43 -1.55 -1.42
CA GLU A 72 1.15 -2.32 -2.63
C GLU A 72 0.18 -3.46 -2.32
N PRO A 73 -1.13 -3.28 -2.58
CA PRO A 73 -2.09 -4.36 -2.60
C PRO A 73 -1.87 -5.24 -3.84
N VAL A 74 -1.76 -6.55 -3.63
CA VAL A 74 -1.54 -7.54 -4.70
C VAL A 74 -2.52 -8.68 -4.57
N ILE A 75 -3.20 -9.00 -5.66
CA ILE A 75 -3.90 -10.28 -5.82
C ILE A 75 -3.09 -11.13 -6.79
N ARG A 76 -2.57 -12.25 -6.27
CA ARG A 76 -1.84 -13.24 -7.06
C ARG A 76 -2.18 -14.63 -6.53
N ASP A 77 -2.30 -15.59 -7.42
CA ASP A 77 -2.52 -16.99 -7.04
C ASP A 77 -3.74 -17.25 -6.15
N SER A 78 -4.77 -16.40 -6.27
CA SER A 78 -5.97 -16.41 -5.41
C SER A 78 -5.70 -16.03 -3.95
N GLU A 79 -4.64 -15.27 -3.71
CA GLU A 79 -4.30 -14.70 -2.41
C GLU A 79 -4.25 -13.18 -2.54
N LEU A 80 -4.72 -12.49 -1.50
CA LEU A 80 -4.57 -11.05 -1.36
C LEU A 80 -3.48 -10.78 -0.33
N THR A 81 -2.49 -10.00 -0.73
CA THR A 81 -1.45 -9.49 0.16
C THR A 81 -1.39 -7.97 0.07
N ILE A 82 -0.86 -7.33 1.10
CA ILE A 82 -0.54 -5.91 1.09
C ILE A 82 0.88 -5.78 1.58
N SER A 83 1.80 -5.39 0.68
CA SER A 83 3.14 -4.98 1.10
C SER A 83 3.10 -3.52 1.54
N ILE A 84 3.79 -3.21 2.63
CA ILE A 84 4.01 -1.85 3.12
C ILE A 84 5.52 -1.70 3.22
N ALA A 85 6.09 -0.76 2.48
CA ALA A 85 7.53 -0.57 2.41
C ALA A 85 7.92 0.89 2.63
N LEU A 86 8.98 1.09 3.40
CA LEU A 86 9.72 2.36 3.42
C LEU A 86 10.84 2.29 2.38
N GLN A 87 10.73 3.12 1.37
CA GLN A 87 11.69 3.16 0.27
C GLN A 87 12.60 4.40 0.39
N LEU A 88 13.90 4.19 0.21
CA LEU A 88 14.91 5.23 0.06
C LEU A 88 15.22 5.43 -1.43
N MET A 89 14.98 6.62 -1.95
CA MET A 89 15.35 7.00 -3.32
C MET A 89 16.87 7.28 -3.40
N LYS A 90 17.59 6.52 -4.24
CA LYS A 90 19.06 6.55 -4.27
C LYS A 90 19.64 7.69 -5.10
N ASP A 91 18.93 8.16 -6.11
CA ASP A 91 19.44 9.10 -7.12
C ASP A 91 18.86 10.50 -7.03
N GLY A 92 17.91 10.73 -6.10
CA GLY A 92 17.25 12.03 -5.92
C GLY A 92 16.39 12.47 -7.11
N LEU A 93 16.11 11.56 -8.06
CA LEU A 93 15.26 11.83 -9.23
C LEU A 93 13.76 11.63 -8.93
N GLY A 94 13.42 11.41 -7.67
CA GLY A 94 12.04 11.26 -7.22
C GLY A 94 11.44 9.89 -7.54
N ILE A 95 10.12 9.83 -7.45
CA ILE A 95 9.36 8.58 -7.57
C ILE A 95 9.43 7.95 -8.97
N GLU A 96 9.73 8.74 -10.02
CA GLU A 96 9.77 8.22 -11.39
C GLU A 96 11.01 7.38 -11.70
N SER A 97 12.10 7.55 -10.92
CA SER A 97 13.38 6.88 -11.22
C SER A 97 13.37 5.39 -10.90
N ARG A 98 12.52 4.97 -9.96
CA ARG A 98 12.45 3.61 -9.38
C ARG A 98 13.80 3.04 -8.88
N SER A 99 14.82 3.89 -8.74
CA SER A 99 16.13 3.52 -8.19
C SER A 99 16.07 3.59 -6.67
N TRP A 100 15.45 2.59 -6.06
CA TRP A 100 15.10 2.61 -4.65
C TRP A 100 15.86 1.55 -3.82
N GLU A 101 15.82 1.72 -2.50
CA GLU A 101 16.24 0.74 -1.51
C GLU A 101 15.14 0.57 -0.48
N THR A 102 14.60 -0.64 -0.35
CA THR A 102 13.69 -0.97 0.75
C THR A 102 14.47 -0.93 2.07
N LYS A 103 14.04 -0.07 3.00
CA LYS A 103 14.65 0.09 4.33
C LYS A 103 13.93 -0.72 5.39
N ASP A 104 12.61 -0.70 5.34
CA ASP A 104 11.73 -1.51 6.18
C ASP A 104 10.60 -2.01 5.27
N GLU A 105 10.13 -3.23 5.52
CA GLU A 105 9.01 -3.84 4.81
C GLU A 105 8.22 -4.71 5.79
N GLU A 106 6.90 -4.70 5.64
CA GLU A 106 5.99 -5.61 6.31
C GLU A 106 4.92 -6.05 5.30
N VAL A 107 4.49 -7.30 5.36
CA VAL A 107 3.46 -7.84 4.46
C VAL A 107 2.27 -8.31 5.30
N ILE A 108 1.08 -7.83 4.95
CA ILE A 108 -0.18 -8.35 5.50
C ILE A 108 -0.71 -9.41 4.54
N GLU A 109 -0.73 -10.65 4.98
CA GLU A 109 -1.39 -11.76 4.27
C GLU A 109 -2.86 -11.86 4.68
N VAL A 110 -3.75 -12.01 3.71
CA VAL A 110 -5.20 -12.16 3.96
C VAL A 110 -5.59 -13.63 3.80
N ASP A 111 -5.95 -14.27 4.92
CA ASP A 111 -6.44 -15.64 4.91
C ASP A 111 -7.74 -15.79 4.10
N ALA A 112 -7.85 -16.88 3.34
CA ALA A 112 -9.00 -17.18 2.48
C ALA A 112 -10.35 -17.26 3.22
N ASN A 113 -10.35 -17.49 4.53
CA ASN A 113 -11.54 -17.52 5.37
C ASN A 113 -11.70 -16.28 6.27
N SER A 114 -10.85 -15.27 6.09
CA SER A 114 -10.90 -14.03 6.84
C SER A 114 -12.17 -13.22 6.54
N ASP A 115 -12.79 -12.70 7.59
CA ASP A 115 -13.89 -11.74 7.47
C ASP A 115 -13.40 -10.28 7.44
N ILE A 116 -12.08 -10.06 7.32
CA ILE A 116 -11.47 -8.72 7.32
C ILE A 116 -11.99 -7.86 6.16
N THR A 117 -12.21 -6.57 6.43
CA THR A 117 -12.61 -5.63 5.40
C THR A 117 -11.42 -4.92 4.78
N VAL A 118 -11.60 -4.36 3.58
CA VAL A 118 -10.60 -3.48 2.95
C VAL A 118 -10.28 -2.28 3.84
N GLU A 119 -11.26 -1.77 4.60
CA GLU A 119 -11.04 -0.66 5.53
C GLU A 119 -10.17 -1.06 6.72
N ASP A 120 -10.35 -2.27 7.26
CA ASP A 120 -9.52 -2.80 8.34
C ASP A 120 -8.08 -3.03 7.87
N LEU A 121 -7.92 -3.55 6.66
CA LEU A 121 -6.62 -3.69 6.01
C LEU A 121 -5.94 -2.33 5.81
N ALA A 122 -6.68 -1.34 5.34
CA ALA A 122 -6.18 0.02 5.17
C ALA A 122 -5.75 0.66 6.51
N LYS A 123 -6.48 0.38 7.60
CA LYS A 123 -6.09 0.80 8.96
C LYS A 123 -4.79 0.15 9.38
N SER A 124 -4.67 -1.17 9.25
CA SER A 124 -3.44 -1.89 9.61
C SER A 124 -2.23 -1.41 8.80
N ALA A 125 -2.39 -1.28 7.48
CA ALA A 125 -1.34 -0.78 6.59
C ALA A 125 -0.91 0.64 6.98
N ARG A 126 -1.86 1.53 7.28
CA ARG A 126 -1.56 2.89 7.77
C ARG A 126 -0.79 2.88 9.08
N GLU A 127 -1.17 2.04 10.05
CA GLU A 127 -0.47 1.98 11.34
C GLU A 127 0.99 1.54 11.19
N ILE A 128 1.24 0.56 10.31
CA ILE A 128 2.59 0.12 9.94
C ILE A 128 3.36 1.26 9.26
N ALA A 129 2.76 1.89 8.25
CA ALA A 129 3.37 2.99 7.49
C ALA A 129 3.74 4.18 8.39
N LEU A 130 2.85 4.55 9.33
CA LEU A 130 3.13 5.55 10.35
C LEU A 130 4.27 5.13 11.28
N GLY A 131 4.34 3.84 11.63
CA GLY A 131 5.45 3.28 12.40
C GLY A 131 6.80 3.45 11.69
N PHE A 132 6.87 3.16 10.39
CA PHE A 132 8.06 3.38 9.58
C PHE A 132 8.45 4.87 9.51
N HIS A 133 7.50 5.76 9.22
CA HIS A 133 7.78 7.21 9.21
C HIS A 133 8.28 7.69 10.59
N THR A 134 7.69 7.18 11.67
CA THR A 134 8.09 7.53 13.05
C THR A 134 9.56 7.18 13.30
N LYS A 135 10.01 5.98 12.89
CA LYS A 135 11.42 5.56 13.01
C LYS A 135 12.37 6.51 12.27
N ILE A 136 11.97 7.04 11.11
CA ILE A 136 12.79 8.02 10.37
C ILE A 136 12.98 9.28 11.21
N VAL A 137 11.89 9.81 11.77
CA VAL A 137 11.92 11.05 12.57
C VAL A 137 12.74 10.89 13.84
N GLU A 138 12.65 9.73 14.50
CA GLU A 138 13.51 9.40 15.65
C GLU A 138 14.99 9.40 15.28
N ASN A 139 15.33 8.76 14.15
CA ASN A 139 16.70 8.59 13.69
C ASN A 139 17.28 9.85 13.03
N ALA A 140 16.48 10.89 12.81
CA ALA A 140 16.91 12.16 12.24
C ALA A 140 17.86 12.96 13.18
N GLY A 141 18.13 12.46 14.39
CA GLY A 141 19.13 13.04 15.30
C GLY A 141 18.65 14.28 16.05
N LEU A 142 17.34 14.59 15.99
CA LEU A 142 16.73 15.73 16.67
C LEU A 142 16.35 15.46 18.14
N GLY A 143 16.64 14.25 18.64
CA GLY A 143 16.41 13.87 20.04
C GLY A 143 14.93 13.68 20.40
N PHE A 144 14.07 13.40 19.43
CA PHE A 144 12.67 13.06 19.70
C PHE A 144 12.57 11.73 20.45
N THR A 145 11.68 11.67 21.44
CA THR A 145 11.18 10.38 21.95
C THR A 145 10.23 9.76 20.92
N HIS A 146 9.98 8.46 21.00
CA HIS A 146 9.04 7.75 20.13
C HIS A 146 7.67 8.45 20.08
N ASP A 147 7.08 8.73 21.24
CA ASP A 147 5.77 9.39 21.32
C ASP A 147 5.77 10.80 20.69
N ALA A 148 6.88 11.54 20.80
CA ALA A 148 6.99 12.87 20.22
C ALA A 148 7.13 12.80 18.70
N ALA A 149 7.95 11.87 18.19
CA ALA A 149 8.08 11.60 16.76
C ALA A 149 6.75 11.14 16.17
N ARG A 150 6.08 10.19 16.82
CA ARG A 150 4.78 9.68 16.39
C ARG A 150 3.72 10.77 16.30
N LYS A 151 3.60 11.61 17.33
CA LYS A 151 2.68 12.76 17.32
C LYS A 151 3.01 13.77 16.23
N ALA A 152 4.28 14.00 15.94
CA ALA A 152 4.70 14.90 14.87
C ALA A 152 4.30 14.35 13.49
N VAL A 153 4.53 13.06 13.26
CA VAL A 153 4.13 12.36 12.03
C VAL A 153 2.60 12.38 11.86
N GLU A 154 1.85 12.01 12.90
CA GLU A 154 0.38 11.98 12.84
C GLU A 154 -0.22 13.35 12.52
N ARG A 155 0.37 14.43 13.05
CA ARG A 155 -0.09 15.81 12.81
C ARG A 155 0.05 16.25 11.36
N VAL A 156 1.06 15.75 10.65
CA VAL A 156 1.33 16.11 9.25
C VAL A 156 0.78 15.09 8.27
N TRP A 157 0.25 13.96 8.78
CA TRP A 157 -0.36 12.95 7.94
C TRP A 157 -1.63 13.50 7.29
N PRO A 158 -1.86 13.26 5.98
CA PRO A 158 -3.06 13.76 5.34
C PRO A 158 -4.31 13.14 5.97
N GLU A 159 -5.26 13.99 6.30
CA GLU A 159 -6.59 13.58 6.71
C GLU A 159 -7.58 13.94 5.60
N LYS A 160 -8.52 13.03 5.32
CA LYS A 160 -9.61 13.33 4.40
C LYS A 160 -10.48 14.44 5.04
N PRO A 161 -10.73 15.55 4.34
CA PRO A 161 -11.56 16.64 4.85
C PRO A 161 -13.02 16.20 5.12
#